data_AF-A0A8H4Q616-F1
#
_entry.id   AF-A0A8H4Q616-F1
#
_cell.length_a   1.000
_cell.length_b   1.000
_cell.length_c   1.000
_cell.angle_alpha   90.00
_cell.angle_beta   90.00
_cell.angle_gamma   90.00
#
_symmetry.space_group_name_H-M   'P 1'
#
loop_
_entity.id
_entity.type
_entity.pdbx_description
1 polymer ?
#
loop_
_entity_poly.entity_id
_entity_poly.type
_entity_poly.pdbx_seq_one_letter_code
_entity_poly.pdbx_strand_id
1 'polypeptide(L)'
;MPTYLCHAFRWQRQKIRVFVLLHDLEDVAPDWIISPGSASSLRTELEEQYDFLPRHDDDENDDDDDDDDDDDDDDERGVQFLEEFAEEEASTTRPFAYVADLVVPVKLGVDVGAVMAGFRDGGWIDQLRDRLQPGVEVGWYVVVCDDELRALELHLPVRLAAEDSAETETHTEPKTGPTPA
;
A
#
# COMPACT_ATOMS: atom_id res chain seq x y z
N MET A 1 -7.71 -1.19 -16.99
CA MET A 1 -8.05 -2.02 -15.81
C MET A 1 -6.83 -2.74 -15.30
N PRO A 2 -6.14 -2.20 -14.28
CA PRO A 2 -5.05 -2.91 -13.64
C PRO A 2 -5.53 -4.25 -13.04
N THR A 3 -4.67 -5.26 -13.13
CA THR A 3 -4.94 -6.60 -12.61
C THR A 3 -3.89 -6.94 -11.56
N TYR A 4 -4.31 -7.58 -10.49
CA TYR A 4 -3.45 -7.91 -9.37
C TYR A 4 -3.61 -9.38 -9.01
N LEU A 5 -2.50 -10.01 -8.62
CA LEU A 5 -2.49 -11.26 -7.88
C LEU A 5 -2.38 -10.91 -6.40
N CYS A 6 -3.28 -11.41 -5.57
CA CYS A 6 -3.23 -11.15 -4.13
C CYS A 6 -3.46 -12.41 -3.31
N HIS A 7 -2.91 -12.41 -2.10
CA HIS A 7 -3.28 -13.32 -1.02
C HIS A 7 -4.18 -12.54 -0.06
N ALA A 8 -5.42 -13.01 0.14
CA ALA A 8 -6.47 -12.18 0.71
C ALA A 8 -7.64 -12.99 1.26
N PHE A 9 -8.56 -12.30 1.94
CA PHE A 9 -9.92 -12.78 2.15
C PHE A 9 -10.96 -11.76 1.66
N ARG A 10 -12.19 -12.23 1.46
CA ARG A 10 -13.31 -11.38 1.00
C ARG A 10 -14.04 -10.74 2.17
N TRP A 11 -13.97 -9.42 2.28
CA TRP A 11 -14.72 -8.65 3.26
C TRP A 11 -16.00 -8.08 2.65
N GLN A 12 -17.16 -8.47 3.21
CA GLN A 12 -18.45 -8.06 2.65
C GLN A 12 -18.71 -6.57 2.82
N ARG A 13 -19.26 -5.94 1.78
CA ARG A 13 -19.60 -4.50 1.78
C ARG A 13 -20.49 -4.08 2.92
N GLN A 14 -21.45 -4.92 3.27
CA GLN A 14 -22.33 -4.65 4.40
C GLN A 14 -21.54 -4.53 5.70
N LYS A 15 -20.51 -5.37 5.89
CA LYS A 15 -19.67 -5.31 7.08
C LYS A 15 -18.68 -4.16 7.06
N ILE A 16 -18.13 -3.81 5.89
CA ILE A 16 -17.29 -2.61 5.71
C ILE A 16 -18.08 -1.35 6.09
N ARG A 17 -19.30 -1.21 5.57
CA ARG A 17 -20.18 -0.07 5.92
C ARG A 17 -20.47 -0.02 7.43
N VAL A 18 -20.74 -1.16 8.05
CA VAL A 18 -20.95 -1.24 9.50
C VAL A 18 -19.68 -0.85 10.26
N PHE A 19 -18.51 -1.29 9.81
CA PHE A 19 -17.23 -0.94 10.41
C PHE A 19 -16.99 0.57 10.36
N VAL A 20 -17.07 1.17 9.17
CA VAL A 20 -16.93 2.64 8.98
C VAL A 20 -17.87 3.43 9.89
N LEU A 21 -19.12 2.99 10.03
CA LEU A 21 -20.11 3.67 10.89
C LEU A 21 -19.84 3.48 12.40
N LEU A 22 -19.35 2.31 12.81
CA LEU A 22 -19.06 2.05 14.23
C LEU A 22 -17.81 2.79 14.71
N HIS A 23 -16.88 3.03 13.79
CA HIS A 23 -15.59 3.68 14.03
C HIS A 23 -15.58 5.17 13.67
N ASP A 24 -16.71 5.72 13.22
CA ASP A 24 -16.88 7.13 12.88
C ASP A 24 -15.84 7.65 11.86
N LEU A 25 -15.53 6.82 10.85
CA LEU A 25 -14.51 7.14 9.85
C LEU A 25 -15.08 8.10 8.79
N GLU A 26 -14.91 9.40 9.00
CA GLU A 26 -15.45 10.44 8.11
C GLU A 26 -14.78 10.47 6.71
N ASP A 27 -13.49 10.11 6.64
CA ASP A 27 -12.69 10.14 5.41
C ASP A 27 -12.82 8.87 4.53
N VAL A 28 -13.61 7.89 4.98
CA VAL A 28 -13.78 6.62 4.29
C VAL A 28 -15.05 6.62 3.46
N ALA A 29 -14.90 6.44 2.14
CA ALA A 29 -16.00 6.09 1.25
C ALA A 29 -16.20 4.57 1.26
N PRO A 30 -17.21 4.01 1.95
CA PRO A 30 -17.36 2.55 2.04
C PRO A 30 -17.73 1.91 0.69
N ASP A 31 -18.20 2.73 -0.24
CA ASP A 31 -18.54 2.36 -1.61
C ASP A 31 -17.37 2.48 -2.59
N TRP A 32 -16.22 2.99 -2.12
CA TRP A 32 -15.00 3.13 -2.90
C TRP A 32 -13.76 3.12 -1.98
N ILE A 33 -13.43 1.95 -1.41
CA ILE A 33 -12.39 1.84 -0.37
C ILE A 33 -10.96 1.84 -0.92
N ILE A 34 -10.79 1.65 -2.24
CA ILE A 34 -9.46 1.69 -2.89
C ILE A 34 -8.93 3.12 -3.06
N SER A 35 -9.73 4.16 -2.82
CA SER A 35 -9.20 5.52 -2.85
C SER A 35 -8.10 5.66 -1.78
N PRO A 36 -6.95 6.32 -2.08
CA PRO A 36 -5.82 6.36 -1.14
C PRO A 36 -6.22 6.85 0.25
N GLY A 37 -7.05 7.89 0.36
CA GLY A 37 -7.56 8.38 1.63
C GLY A 37 -8.38 7.34 2.39
N SER A 38 -9.34 6.69 1.72
CA SER A 38 -10.17 5.66 2.36
C SER A 38 -9.39 4.42 2.77
N ALA A 39 -8.44 3.97 1.94
CA ALA A 39 -7.58 2.84 2.23
C ALA A 39 -6.67 3.12 3.43
N SER A 40 -6.02 4.29 3.46
CA SER A 40 -5.16 4.69 4.58
C SER A 40 -5.95 4.83 5.87
N SER A 41 -7.08 5.55 5.88
CA SER A 41 -7.90 5.70 7.09
C SER A 41 -8.43 4.36 7.61
N LEU A 42 -8.87 3.44 6.73
CA LEU A 42 -9.28 2.09 7.14
C LEU A 42 -8.12 1.29 7.72
N ARG A 43 -6.95 1.35 7.09
CA ARG A 43 -5.75 0.64 7.53
C ARG A 43 -5.31 1.13 8.91
N THR A 44 -5.18 2.44 9.11
CA THR A 44 -4.81 3.03 10.40
C THR A 44 -5.77 2.59 11.50
N GLU A 45 -7.08 2.63 11.26
CA GLU A 45 -8.06 2.16 12.25
C GLU A 45 -7.90 0.66 12.56
N LEU A 46 -7.61 -0.18 11.56
CA LEU A 46 -7.35 -1.60 11.80
C LEU A 46 -6.08 -1.80 12.64
N GLU A 47 -5.00 -1.08 12.35
CA GLU A 47 -3.74 -1.16 13.08
C GLU A 47 -3.87 -0.65 14.52
N GLU A 48 -4.71 0.36 14.77
CA GLU A 48 -5.05 0.81 16.12
C GLU A 48 -5.89 -0.22 16.90
N GLN A 49 -6.85 -0.87 16.22
CA GLN A 49 -7.74 -1.84 16.85
C GLN A 49 -7.09 -3.21 17.08
N TYR A 50 -6.14 -3.61 16.23
CA TYR A 50 -5.57 -4.95 16.18
C TYR A 50 -4.05 -4.90 16.33
N ASP A 51 -3.57 -5.17 17.54
CA ASP A 51 -2.15 -5.14 17.94
C ASP A 51 -1.24 -6.18 17.27
N PHE A 52 -1.84 -7.18 16.61
CA PHE A 52 -1.12 -8.24 15.89
C PHE A 52 -0.84 -7.89 14.42
N LEU A 53 -1.36 -6.77 13.91
CA LEU A 53 -1.09 -6.33 12.55
C LEU A 53 0.33 -5.74 12.45
N PRO A 54 1.05 -5.98 11.34
CA PRO A 54 2.25 -5.21 11.02
C PRO A 54 1.86 -3.73 11.03
N ARG A 55 2.60 -2.91 11.78
CA ARG A 55 2.42 -1.47 11.72
C ARG A 55 3.05 -0.99 10.44
N HIS A 56 2.34 -0.13 9.73
CA HIS A 56 2.98 0.68 8.71
C HIS A 56 3.71 1.79 9.46
N ASP A 57 5.04 1.70 9.57
CA ASP A 57 5.86 2.78 10.13
C ASP A 57 5.80 3.96 9.13
N ASP A 58 4.73 4.75 9.20
CA ASP A 58 4.63 6.06 8.53
C ASP A 58 5.47 7.13 9.27
N ASP A 59 6.33 6.72 10.22
CA ASP A 59 7.28 7.60 10.90
C ASP A 59 8.40 8.00 9.92
N GLU A 60 8.11 9.01 9.09
CA GLU A 60 9.10 9.94 8.54
C GLU A 60 9.82 10.69 9.70
N ASN A 61 10.49 9.98 10.60
CA ASN A 61 11.48 10.59 11.47
C ASN A 61 12.84 10.54 10.78
N ASP A 62 13.19 11.67 10.17
CA ASP A 62 14.55 12.19 10.18
C ASP A 62 15.17 11.92 11.57
N ASP A 63 16.15 11.03 11.67
CA ASP A 63 17.34 11.14 12.53
C ASP A 63 18.16 9.83 12.44
N ASP A 64 19.32 9.93 11.79
CA ASP A 64 20.53 9.09 11.92
C ASP A 64 20.41 7.73 12.63
N ASP A 65 20.44 6.62 11.87
CA ASP A 65 21.24 5.45 12.23
C ASP A 65 21.59 4.62 10.97
N ASP A 66 22.89 4.62 10.64
CA ASP A 66 23.53 3.63 9.76
C ASP A 66 23.38 2.23 10.40
N ASP A 67 22.35 1.48 10.06
CA ASP A 67 22.39 0.01 10.18
C ASP A 67 22.04 -0.61 8.82
N ASP A 68 23.10 -1.03 8.12
CA ASP A 68 23.08 -2.02 7.04
C ASP A 68 22.39 -3.30 7.55
N ASP A 69 21.11 -3.53 7.18
CA ASP A 69 20.52 -4.87 7.00
C ASP A 69 19.11 -4.78 6.32
N ASP A 70 19.01 -4.14 5.14
CA ASP A 70 17.77 -4.14 4.32
C ASP A 70 17.78 -5.30 3.29
N ASP A 71 17.49 -6.51 3.76
CA ASP A 71 17.11 -7.64 2.88
C ASP A 71 15.70 -8.19 3.20
N ASP A 72 14.91 -7.48 4.03
CA ASP A 72 13.52 -7.85 4.41
C ASP A 72 12.49 -6.75 4.06
N ASP A 73 12.55 -6.19 2.83
CA ASP A 73 11.54 -5.30 2.20
C ASP A 73 10.07 -5.87 2.21
N ASP A 74 9.87 -7.11 2.67
CA ASP A 74 8.54 -7.75 2.75
C ASP A 74 7.83 -7.50 4.09
N ASP A 75 8.54 -7.08 5.15
CA ASP A 75 7.94 -6.81 6.48
C ASP A 75 7.18 -5.46 6.55
N GLU A 76 7.40 -4.56 5.58
CA GLU A 76 6.68 -3.26 5.47
C GLU A 76 5.30 -3.36 4.81
N ARG A 77 4.93 -4.52 4.25
CA ARG A 77 3.64 -4.69 3.56
C ARG A 77 2.50 -4.91 4.56
N GLY A 78 1.97 -3.82 5.09
CA GLY A 78 0.75 -3.81 5.93
C GLY A 78 -0.53 -4.19 5.17
N VAL A 79 -1.69 -3.98 5.78
CA VAL A 79 -3.00 -4.34 5.20
C VAL A 79 -3.27 -3.57 3.90
N GLN A 80 -3.62 -4.28 2.83
CA GLN A 80 -3.99 -3.69 1.54
C GLN A 80 -5.42 -4.03 1.13
N PHE A 81 -6.05 -3.14 0.35
CA PHE A 81 -7.43 -3.30 -0.12
C PHE A 81 -7.50 -3.34 -1.65
N LEU A 82 -8.34 -4.23 -2.20
CA LEU A 82 -8.66 -4.30 -3.64
C LEU A 82 -10.16 -4.46 -3.86
N GLU A 83 -10.65 -3.96 -5.00
CA GLU A 83 -12.06 -4.05 -5.39
C GLU A 83 -12.20 -4.69 -6.76
N GLU A 84 -13.21 -5.55 -6.93
CA GLU A 84 -13.50 -6.13 -8.25
C GLU A 84 -14.17 -5.10 -9.17
N PHE A 85 -13.61 -4.93 -10.36
CA PHE A 85 -14.17 -4.12 -11.42
C PHE A 85 -14.84 -4.96 -12.51
N ALA A 86 -15.98 -4.50 -13.04
CA ALA A 86 -16.63 -5.02 -14.25
C ALA A 86 -17.11 -3.86 -15.13
N GLU A 87 -16.79 -3.88 -16.43
CA GLU A 87 -17.28 -2.87 -17.38
C GLU A 87 -18.79 -2.97 -17.67
N GLU A 88 -19.37 -4.18 -17.60
CA GLU A 88 -20.78 -4.42 -17.94
C GLU A 88 -21.77 -4.05 -16.84
N GLU A 89 -21.32 -3.99 -15.58
CA GLU A 89 -22.16 -3.69 -14.42
C GLU A 89 -21.80 -2.32 -13.87
N ALA A 90 -22.65 -1.33 -14.13
CA ALA A 90 -22.51 0.05 -13.62
C ALA A 90 -22.59 0.17 -12.08
N SER A 91 -22.66 -0.94 -11.34
CA SER A 91 -22.54 -0.94 -9.89
C SER A 91 -21.06 -1.05 -9.53
N THR A 92 -20.48 0.08 -9.15
CA THR A 92 -19.10 0.22 -8.63
C THR A 92 -18.84 -0.57 -7.33
N THR A 93 -19.84 -1.29 -6.81
CA THR A 93 -19.80 -1.98 -5.51
C THR A 93 -20.24 -3.43 -5.64
N ARG A 94 -19.34 -4.26 -6.18
CA ARG A 94 -19.44 -5.72 -6.03
C ARG A 94 -19.54 -6.10 -4.54
N PRO A 95 -20.15 -7.25 -4.20
CA PRO A 95 -20.61 -7.52 -2.82
C PRO A 95 -19.50 -7.61 -1.77
N PHE A 96 -18.23 -7.65 -2.18
CA PHE A 96 -17.08 -7.72 -1.30
C PHE A 96 -15.90 -6.89 -1.84
N ALA A 97 -15.00 -6.52 -0.94
CA ALA A 97 -13.65 -6.10 -1.25
C ALA A 97 -12.67 -7.18 -0.76
N TYR A 98 -11.45 -7.18 -1.28
CA TYR A 98 -10.38 -8.03 -0.81
C TYR A 98 -9.53 -7.28 0.21
N VAL A 99 -9.30 -7.92 1.35
CA VAL A 99 -8.31 -7.49 2.36
C VAL A 99 -7.12 -8.42 2.23
N ALA A 100 -5.97 -7.87 1.90
CA ALA A 100 -4.79 -8.60 1.47
C ALA A 100 -3.58 -8.26 2.34
N ASP A 101 -2.71 -9.26 2.52
CA ASP A 101 -1.36 -9.12 3.07
C ASP A 101 -0.33 -8.90 1.95
N LEU A 102 -0.56 -9.50 0.78
CA LEU A 102 0.27 -9.33 -0.41
C LEU A 102 -0.57 -8.93 -1.63
N VAL A 103 -0.15 -7.87 -2.32
CA VAL A 103 -0.68 -7.46 -3.62
C VAL A 103 0.45 -7.29 -4.64
N VAL A 104 0.43 -8.13 -5.67
CA VAL A 104 1.39 -8.10 -6.78
C VAL A 104 0.71 -7.61 -8.07
N PRO A 105 1.17 -6.51 -8.67
CA PRO A 105 0.61 -6.02 -9.93
C PRO A 105 0.98 -6.92 -11.12
N VAL A 106 -0.02 -7.22 -11.95
CA VAL A 106 0.14 -7.96 -13.20
C VAL A 106 0.21 -6.97 -14.36
N LYS A 107 1.42 -6.66 -14.83
CA LYS A 107 1.64 -5.77 -15.99
C LYS A 107 1.30 -6.47 -17.31
N LEU A 108 2.09 -7.49 -17.66
CA LEU A 108 1.87 -8.35 -18.85
C LEU A 108 1.54 -9.79 -18.45
N GLY A 109 2.03 -10.23 -17.30
CA GLY A 109 1.87 -11.56 -16.75
C GLY A 109 2.70 -11.70 -15.47
N VAL A 110 2.42 -12.75 -14.69
CA VAL A 110 3.14 -13.08 -13.45
C VAL A 110 3.29 -14.60 -13.34
N ASP A 111 4.43 -15.05 -12.82
CA ASP A 111 4.61 -16.46 -12.44
C ASP A 111 4.02 -16.68 -11.04
N VAL A 112 2.81 -17.23 -11.01
CA VAL A 112 2.09 -17.50 -9.76
C VAL A 112 2.87 -18.49 -8.88
N GLY A 113 3.55 -19.47 -9.46
CA GLY A 113 4.33 -20.45 -8.71
C GLY A 113 5.52 -19.82 -7.99
N ALA A 114 6.22 -18.90 -8.67
CA ALA A 114 7.31 -18.14 -8.07
C ALA A 114 6.81 -17.22 -6.94
N VAL A 115 5.69 -16.51 -7.15
CA VAL A 115 5.10 -15.64 -6.12
C VAL A 115 4.68 -16.45 -4.89
N MET A 116 3.97 -17.57 -5.08
CA MET A 116 3.54 -18.43 -3.96
C MET A 116 4.72 -19.07 -3.22
N ALA A 117 5.83 -19.35 -3.92
CA ALA A 117 7.04 -19.90 -3.30
C ALA A 117 7.82 -18.84 -2.51
N GLY A 118 7.76 -17.57 -2.93
CA GLY A 118 8.34 -16.43 -2.23
C GLY A 118 7.52 -15.99 -1.01
N PHE A 119 6.20 -16.16 -1.07
CA PHE A 119 5.28 -15.72 -0.03
C PHE A 119 5.60 -16.32 1.35
N ARG A 120 5.55 -15.47 2.38
CA ARG A 120 5.66 -15.83 3.78
C ARG A 120 4.34 -15.51 4.46
N ASP A 121 3.72 -16.54 5.03
CA ASP A 121 2.50 -16.35 5.80
C ASP A 121 2.85 -15.79 7.18
N GLY A 122 2.51 -14.52 7.39
CA GLY A 122 2.66 -13.84 8.68
C GLY A 122 1.65 -14.30 9.74
N GLY A 123 0.64 -15.11 9.38
CA GLY A 123 -0.38 -15.66 10.26
C GLY A 123 -1.37 -14.64 10.86
N TRP A 124 -1.10 -13.34 10.69
CA TRP A 124 -1.98 -12.26 11.15
C TRP A 124 -3.24 -12.14 10.28
N ILE A 125 -3.16 -12.50 8.99
CA ILE A 125 -4.29 -12.36 8.06
C ILE A 125 -5.46 -13.28 8.43
N ASP A 126 -5.18 -14.48 8.94
CA ASP A 126 -6.19 -15.40 9.46
C ASP A 126 -6.87 -14.84 10.71
N GLN A 127 -6.10 -14.22 11.61
CA GLN A 127 -6.63 -13.58 12.82
C GLN A 127 -7.51 -12.38 12.46
N LEU A 128 -7.07 -11.54 11.52
CA LEU A 128 -7.83 -10.41 11.02
C LEU A 128 -9.13 -10.88 10.35
N ARG A 129 -9.07 -11.92 9.52
CA ARG A 129 -10.24 -12.55 8.91
C ARG A 129 -11.23 -12.99 9.98
N ASP A 130 -10.77 -13.67 11.02
CA ASP A 130 -11.66 -14.20 12.07
C ASP A 130 -12.38 -13.08 12.84
N ARG A 131 -11.78 -11.88 12.93
CA ARG A 131 -12.41 -10.70 13.54
C ARG A 131 -13.39 -10.00 12.59
N LEU A 132 -13.01 -9.77 11.33
CA LEU A 132 -13.81 -8.97 10.38
C LEU A 132 -14.87 -9.79 9.65
N GLN A 133 -14.52 -11.00 9.22
CA GLN A 133 -15.34 -11.86 8.39
C GLN A 133 -15.17 -13.35 8.77
N PRO A 134 -15.66 -13.78 9.95
CA PRO A 134 -15.49 -15.16 10.39
C PRO A 134 -16.09 -16.16 9.40
N GLY A 135 -15.37 -17.26 9.16
CA GLY A 135 -15.84 -18.40 8.36
C GLY A 135 -15.65 -18.27 6.84
N VAL A 136 -14.94 -17.26 6.35
CA VAL A 136 -14.47 -17.22 4.95
C VAL A 136 -13.08 -17.85 4.82
N GLU A 137 -12.66 -18.14 3.59
CA GLU A 137 -11.34 -18.68 3.31
C GLU A 137 -10.38 -17.54 2.97
N VAL A 138 -9.18 -17.58 3.55
CA VAL A 138 -8.03 -16.80 3.08
C VAL A 138 -7.37 -17.61 1.96
N GLY A 139 -7.04 -16.96 0.85
CA GLY A 139 -6.40 -17.64 -0.27
C GLY A 139 -5.95 -16.71 -1.38
N TRP A 140 -5.56 -17.30 -2.51
CA TRP A 140 -5.02 -16.57 -3.65
C TRP A 140 -6.12 -16.17 -4.64
N TYR A 141 -6.10 -14.91 -5.07
CA TYR A 141 -7.07 -14.35 -6.00
C TYR A 141 -6.39 -13.55 -7.10
N VAL A 142 -7.01 -13.55 -8.28
CA VAL A 142 -6.69 -12.60 -9.35
C VAL A 142 -7.82 -11.60 -9.42
N VAL A 143 -7.51 -10.33 -9.18
CA VAL A 143 -8.48 -9.25 -9.07
C VAL A 143 -8.21 -8.23 -10.16
N VAL A 144 -9.21 -8.01 -11.02
CA VAL A 144 -9.24 -6.86 -11.92
C VAL A 144 -9.82 -5.70 -11.13
N CYS A 145 -9.04 -4.64 -10.96
CA CYS A 145 -9.39 -3.48 -10.14
C CYS A 145 -9.47 -2.22 -11.01
N ASP A 146 -10.19 -1.21 -10.53
CA ASP A 146 -10.23 0.15 -11.12
C ASP A 146 -9.33 1.13 -10.35
N ASP A 147 -8.29 0.61 -9.71
CA ASP A 147 -7.32 1.41 -8.97
C ASP A 147 -6.24 1.96 -9.91
N GLU A 148 -6.62 2.98 -10.69
CA GLU A 148 -5.70 3.64 -11.61
C GLU A 148 -4.57 4.37 -10.88
N LEU A 149 -4.79 4.85 -9.66
CA LEU A 149 -3.78 5.55 -8.87
C LEU A 149 -2.65 4.61 -8.44
N ARG A 150 -2.99 3.45 -7.86
CA ARG A 150 -1.99 2.41 -7.55
C ARG A 150 -1.26 1.93 -8.79
N ALA A 151 -1.94 1.87 -9.94
CA ALA A 151 -1.31 1.48 -11.20
C ALA A 151 -0.30 2.53 -11.71
N LEU A 152 -0.57 3.82 -11.49
CA LEU A 152 0.32 4.92 -11.84
C LEU A 152 1.58 4.94 -10.98
N GLU A 153 1.45 4.72 -9.66
CA GLU A 153 2.60 4.63 -8.74
C GLU A 153 3.57 3.52 -9.13
N LEU A 154 3.05 2.37 -9.56
CA LEU A 154 3.86 1.24 -10.04
C LEU A 154 4.46 1.45 -11.44
N HIS A 155 4.07 2.52 -12.13
CA HIS A 155 4.58 2.91 -13.45
C HIS A 155 5.50 4.14 -13.39
N LEU A 156 5.54 4.86 -12.27
CA LEU A 156 6.52 5.91 -12.05
C LEU A 156 7.91 5.27 -11.95
N PRO A 157 8.92 5.78 -12.69
CA PRO A 157 10.28 5.35 -12.48
C PRO A 157 10.69 5.77 -11.06
N VAL A 158 11.13 4.80 -10.25
CA VAL A 158 11.89 5.08 -9.03
C VAL A 158 13.02 6.05 -9.41
N ARG A 159 13.05 7.21 -8.74
CA ARG A 159 13.90 8.40 -8.92
C ARG A 159 13.28 9.58 -9.68
N LEU A 160 12.48 10.34 -8.94
CA LEU A 160 12.64 11.80 -8.80
C LEU A 160 12.57 12.16 -7.30
N ALA A 161 13.35 11.45 -6.49
CA ALA A 161 13.73 11.93 -5.16
C ALA A 161 15.16 12.48 -5.31
N ALA A 162 15.33 13.73 -4.88
CA ALA A 162 16.55 14.54 -4.87
C ALA A 162 17.01 15.14 -6.22
N GLU A 163 17.62 16.32 -6.10
CA GLU A 163 18.05 17.29 -7.13
C GLU A 163 16.92 18.26 -7.53
N ASP A 164 16.71 19.40 -6.87
CA ASP A 164 17.66 20.53 -6.86
C ASP A 164 17.31 21.53 -5.73
N SER A 165 17.94 21.37 -4.57
CA SER A 165 18.15 22.49 -3.63
C SER A 165 19.37 23.26 -4.12
N ALA A 166 19.19 24.16 -5.09
CA ALA A 166 20.22 25.11 -5.47
C ALA A 166 20.26 26.26 -4.45
N GLU A 167 20.88 26.01 -3.29
CA GLU A 167 21.42 27.06 -2.43
C GLU A 167 22.71 27.60 -3.06
N THR A 168 22.65 28.77 -3.71
CA THR A 168 23.87 29.50 -4.06
C THR A 168 24.27 30.44 -2.93
N GLU A 169 25.08 29.94 -2.00
CA GLU A 169 25.78 30.79 -1.03
C GLU A 169 27.18 31.22 -1.52
N THR A 170 27.34 32.53 -1.59
CA THR A 170 28.55 33.31 -1.21
C THR A 170 29.81 33.24 -2.08
N HIS A 171 29.99 34.28 -2.91
CA HIS A 171 31.29 34.67 -3.46
C HIS A 171 32.03 35.54 -2.42
N THR A 172 33.10 35.01 -1.81
CA THR A 172 34.06 35.79 -1.03
C THR A 172 35.45 35.70 -1.69
N GLU A 173 35.95 36.86 -2.13
CA GLU A 173 37.33 37.10 -2.59
C GLU A 173 38.39 36.68 -1.56
N PRO A 174 39.63 36.35 -1.97
CA PRO A 174 40.70 37.34 -1.73
C PRO A 174 41.85 37.43 -2.76
N LYS A 175 42.19 38.69 -3.05
CA LYS A 175 43.47 39.36 -3.43
C LYS A 175 44.81 38.57 -3.35
N THR A 176 45.63 38.57 -4.41
CA THR A 176 46.98 39.22 -4.58
C THR A 176 47.81 38.60 -5.74
N GLY A 177 48.57 39.45 -6.48
CA GLY A 177 49.34 39.11 -7.72
C GLY A 177 50.63 38.28 -7.53
N PRO A 178 51.54 38.12 -8.53
CA PRO A 178 52.16 39.23 -9.30
C PRO A 178 52.45 38.99 -10.82
N THR A 179 52.88 40.07 -11.50
CA THR A 179 53.38 40.23 -12.89
C THR A 179 54.71 39.49 -13.18
N PRO A 180 54.92 38.93 -14.40
CA PRO A 180 55.80 39.52 -15.46
C PRO A 180 55.21 39.29 -16.88
N ALA A 181 55.62 39.92 -18.00
CA ALA A 181 56.82 40.64 -18.41
C ALA A 181 56.45 41.76 -19.42
#